data_AF-A0AAN7HL25-F1
#
_entry.id   AF-A0AAN7HL25-F1
#
_cell.length_a   1.000
_cell.length_b   1.000
_cell.length_c   1.000
_cell.angle_alpha   90.00
_cell.angle_beta   90.00
_cell.angle_gamma   90.00
#
_symmetry.space_group_name_H-M   'P 1'
#
loop_
_entity.id
_entity.type
_entity.pdbx_description
1 polymer ?
#
loop_
_entity_poly.entity_id
_entity_poly.type
_entity_poly.pdbx_seq_one_letter_code
_entity_poly.pdbx_strand_id
1 'polypeptide(L)'
;MPTKVLSPACALCGFATEDLYHFVVGCHVKSFFWQDVVSLLSLQELLPSASSIWLALTTFCSGSDLLVIDEDVLIALGAAYSTLWKYHWRCVIDEEPWIAFCCYQHGPSRP
;
A
#
# COMPACT_ATOMS: atom_id res chain seq x y z
N MET A 1 -17.24 21.43 -18.16
CA MET A 1 -16.54 20.37 -17.40
C MET A 1 -15.22 20.13 -18.09
N PRO A 2 -14.04 20.36 -17.48
CA PRO A 2 -12.82 19.92 -18.11
C PRO A 2 -12.75 18.40 -17.98
N THR A 3 -12.96 17.70 -19.09
CA THR A 3 -12.66 16.29 -19.27
C THR A 3 -11.15 16.13 -19.23
N LYS A 4 -10.56 16.03 -18.03
CA LYS A 4 -9.25 15.41 -17.88
C LYS A 4 -9.47 13.93 -18.21
N VAL A 5 -9.09 13.51 -19.41
CA VAL A 5 -8.83 12.10 -19.67
C VAL A 5 -7.65 11.78 -18.75
N LEU A 6 -7.92 11.14 -17.60
CA LEU A 6 -6.86 10.77 -16.68
C LEU A 6 -5.89 9.90 -17.46
N SER A 7 -4.62 10.30 -17.49
CA SER A 7 -3.56 9.47 -18.05
C SER A 7 -3.68 8.07 -17.43
N PRO A 8 -3.49 6.99 -18.21
CA PRO A 8 -3.41 5.65 -17.61
C PRO A 8 -2.22 5.53 -16.66
N ALA A 9 -1.23 6.44 -16.77
CA ALA A 9 -0.08 6.48 -15.89
C ALA A 9 -0.49 6.84 -14.45
N CYS A 10 0.14 6.17 -13.48
CA CYS A 10 -0.02 6.43 -12.06
C CYS A 10 0.16 7.91 -11.74
N ALA A 11 -0.83 8.49 -11.08
CA ALA A 11 -0.81 9.91 -10.74
C ALA A 11 0.32 10.30 -9.76
N LEU A 12 0.88 9.34 -9.03
CA LEU A 12 1.98 9.61 -8.09
C LEU A 12 3.36 9.49 -8.73
N CYS A 13 3.61 8.43 -9.50
CA CYS A 13 4.94 8.20 -10.06
C CYS A 13 5.07 8.68 -11.51
N GLY A 14 3.97 8.74 -12.28
CA GLY A 14 3.96 9.16 -13.68
C GLY A 14 4.57 8.17 -14.67
N PHE A 15 5.07 7.00 -14.24
CA PHE A 15 5.83 6.09 -15.10
C PHE A 15 5.01 4.93 -15.67
N ALA A 16 4.37 4.13 -14.81
CA ALA A 16 3.65 2.93 -15.23
C ALA A 16 2.14 3.14 -15.21
N THR A 17 1.41 2.31 -15.95
CA THR A 17 -0.04 2.24 -15.88
C THR A 17 -0.48 1.88 -14.46
N GLU A 18 -1.48 2.57 -13.93
CA GLU A 18 -2.04 2.27 -12.61
C GLU A 18 -3.06 1.12 -12.70
N ASP A 19 -2.56 -0.12 -12.76
CA ASP A 19 -3.36 -1.32 -12.49
C ASP A 19 -3.48 -1.58 -10.98
N LEU A 20 -4.24 -2.60 -10.56
CA LEU A 20 -4.45 -2.90 -9.15
C LEU A 20 -3.14 -3.21 -8.41
N TYR A 21 -2.20 -3.91 -9.05
CA TYR A 21 -0.91 -4.24 -8.44
C TYR A 21 -0.07 -2.97 -8.25
N HIS A 22 0.04 -2.14 -9.28
CA HIS A 22 0.76 -0.88 -9.25
C HIS A 22 0.13 0.13 -8.29
N PHE A 23 -1.20 0.16 -8.23
CA PHE A 23 -1.95 0.99 -7.31
C PHE A 23 -1.58 0.66 -5.86
N VAL A 24 -1.49 -0.63 -5.50
CA VAL A 24 -1.22 -1.04 -4.12
C VAL A 24 0.27 -1.09 -3.80
N VAL A 25 1.05 -1.94 -4.48
CA VAL A 25 2.44 -2.24 -4.09
C VAL A 25 3.48 -1.96 -5.18
N GLY A 26 3.08 -1.90 -6.45
CA GLY A 26 4.00 -1.83 -7.59
C GLY A 26 4.54 -0.44 -7.90
N CYS A 27 3.99 0.60 -7.27
CA CYS A 27 4.48 1.97 -7.40
C CYS A 27 5.67 2.23 -6.46
N HIS A 28 6.81 2.64 -7.02
CA HIS A 28 8.02 2.90 -6.23
C HIS A 28 7.83 4.01 -5.18
N VAL A 29 6.99 5.01 -5.45
CA VAL A 29 6.65 6.08 -4.48
C VAL A 29 5.91 5.51 -3.27
N LYS A 30 5.01 4.55 -3.50
CA LYS A 30 4.24 3.86 -2.45
C LYS A 30 5.06 2.75 -1.77
N SER A 31 6.16 2.29 -2.39
CA SER A 31 7.00 1.22 -1.82
C SER A 31 7.60 1.59 -0.46
N PHE A 32 7.94 2.87 -0.24
CA PHE A 32 8.44 3.35 1.05
C PHE A 32 7.40 3.18 2.17
N PHE A 33 6.13 3.49 1.89
CA PHE A 33 5.04 3.27 2.84
C PHE A 33 4.92 1.79 3.24
N TRP A 34 5.09 0.86 2.30
CA TRP A 34 5.05 -0.56 2.61
C TRP A 34 6.27 -1.06 3.38
N GLN A 35 7.46 -0.56 3.05
CA GLN A 35 8.70 -0.85 3.80
C GLN A 35 8.57 -0.41 5.26
N ASP A 36 7.98 0.76 5.46
CA ASP A 36 7.66 1.36 6.75
C ASP A 36 6.68 0.48 7.55
N VAL A 37 5.56 0.06 6.95
CA VAL A 37 4.57 -0.84 7.57
C VAL A 37 5.19 -2.18 7.94
N VAL A 38 5.92 -2.81 7.02
CA VAL A 38 6.60 -4.09 7.26
C VAL A 38 7.61 -3.95 8.39
N SER A 39 8.32 -2.83 8.45
CA SER A 39 9.31 -2.58 9.50
C SER A 39 8.66 -2.37 10.87
N LEU A 40 7.62 -1.56 10.94
CA LEU A 40 6.86 -1.27 12.16
C LEU A 40 6.26 -2.54 12.78
N LEU A 41 5.80 -3.46 11.92
CA LEU A 41 5.17 -4.71 12.35
C LEU A 41 6.17 -5.87 12.51
N SER A 42 7.46 -5.63 12.25
CA SER A 42 8.51 -6.67 12.27
C SER A 42 8.22 -7.88 11.35
N LEU A 43 7.73 -7.61 10.14
CA LEU A 43 7.29 -8.62 9.17
C LEU A 43 8.30 -8.87 8.05
N GLN A 44 9.56 -8.45 8.18
CA GLN A 44 10.55 -8.49 7.10
C GLN A 44 10.79 -9.91 6.57
N GLU A 45 10.85 -10.90 7.46
CA GLU A 45 11.03 -12.31 7.09
C GLU A 45 9.78 -12.89 6.42
N LEU A 46 8.58 -12.43 6.83
CA LEU A 46 7.31 -12.93 6.31
C LEU A 46 6.94 -12.30 4.96
N LEU A 47 7.19 -11.00 4.81
CA LEU A 47 6.78 -10.16 3.68
C LEU A 47 7.97 -9.38 3.11
N PRO A 48 9.01 -10.06 2.58
CA PRO A 48 10.27 -9.43 2.18
C PRO A 48 10.18 -8.56 0.92
N SER A 49 9.08 -8.62 0.18
CA SER A 49 8.94 -7.98 -1.13
C SER A 49 7.53 -7.45 -1.41
N ALA A 50 7.41 -6.55 -2.40
CA ALA A 50 6.12 -6.09 -2.89
C ALA A 50 5.21 -7.27 -3.32
N SER A 51 5.77 -8.28 -3.98
CA SER A 51 5.03 -9.47 -4.41
C SER A 51 4.49 -10.30 -3.24
N SER A 52 5.25 -10.45 -2.15
CA SER A 52 4.76 -11.13 -0.94
C SER A 52 3.68 -10.33 -0.22
N ILE A 53 3.79 -9.00 -0.19
CA ILE A 53 2.73 -8.14 0.39
C ILE A 53 1.45 -8.25 -0.46
N TRP A 54 1.58 -8.22 -1.78
CA TRP A 54 0.45 -8.42 -2.69
C TRP A 54 -0.22 -9.79 -2.50
N LEU A 55 0.58 -10.85 -2.39
CA LEU A 55 0.08 -12.20 -2.13
C LEU A 55 -0.69 -12.23 -0.81
N ALA A 56 -0.12 -11.66 0.27
CA ALA A 56 -0.76 -11.58 1.57
C ALA A 56 -2.13 -10.87 1.52
N LEU A 57 -2.21 -9.73 0.83
CA LEU A 57 -3.45 -8.95 0.72
C LEU A 57 -4.54 -9.63 -0.12
N THR A 58 -4.16 -10.46 -1.10
CA THR A 58 -5.11 -11.04 -2.06
C THR A 58 -5.49 -12.48 -1.75
N THR A 59 -4.62 -13.22 -1.05
CA THR A 59 -4.82 -14.64 -0.74
C THR A 59 -4.85 -14.94 0.75
N PHE A 60 -4.50 -13.97 1.60
CA PHE A 60 -4.34 -14.14 3.05
C PHE A 60 -3.26 -15.17 3.46
N CYS A 61 -2.36 -15.46 2.51
CA CYS A 61 -1.28 -16.42 2.66
C CYS A 61 0.08 -15.76 2.40
N SER A 62 1.12 -16.37 2.95
CA SER A 62 2.52 -15.97 2.78
C SER A 62 3.34 -17.05 2.08
N GLY A 63 4.35 -16.60 1.30
CA GLY A 63 5.31 -17.47 0.64
C GLY A 63 4.73 -18.42 -0.42
N SER A 64 5.59 -19.29 -0.94
CA SER A 64 5.21 -20.29 -1.95
C SER A 64 4.37 -21.44 -1.38
N ASP A 65 4.53 -21.72 -0.08
CA ASP A 65 3.81 -22.80 0.61
C ASP A 65 2.40 -22.38 1.09
N LEU A 66 1.98 -21.16 0.77
CA LEU A 66 0.66 -20.58 1.12
C LEU A 66 0.33 -20.69 2.61
N LEU A 67 1.30 -20.39 3.48
CA LEU A 67 1.08 -20.41 4.92
C LEU A 67 0.09 -19.30 5.30
N VAL A 68 -0.99 -19.67 5.97
CA VAL A 68 -2.02 -18.74 6.44
C VAL A 68 -1.38 -17.69 7.34
N ILE A 69 -1.61 -16.43 7.02
CA ILE A 69 -1.11 -15.31 7.80
C ILE A 69 -1.96 -15.16 9.06
N ASP A 70 -1.29 -14.84 10.16
CA ASP A 70 -1.94 -14.55 11.43
C ASP A 70 -3.01 -13.45 11.30
N GLU A 71 -4.14 -13.61 12.00
CA GLU A 71 -5.28 -12.71 11.88
C GLU A 71 -4.94 -11.27 12.26
N ASP A 72 -4.14 -11.06 13.31
CA ASP A 72 -3.75 -9.71 13.74
C ASP A 72 -2.87 -9.03 12.67
N VAL A 73 -2.04 -9.81 11.98
CA VAL A 73 -1.23 -9.34 10.86
C VAL A 73 -2.14 -8.96 9.68
N LEU A 74 -3.14 -9.79 9.35
CA LEU A 74 -4.12 -9.47 8.29
C LEU A 74 -4.90 -8.20 8.59
N ILE A 75 -5.34 -8.01 9.84
CA ILE A 75 -6.02 -6.79 10.29
C ILE A 75 -5.10 -5.58 10.10
N ALA A 76 -3.84 -5.67 10.51
CA ALA A 76 -2.87 -4.59 10.36
C ALA A 76 -2.58 -4.26 8.88
N LEU A 77 -2.45 -5.28 8.02
CA LEU A 77 -2.28 -5.10 6.57
C LEU A 77 -3.51 -4.45 5.93
N GLY A 78 -4.72 -4.82 6.34
CA GLY A 78 -5.97 -4.21 5.89
C GLY A 78 -6.08 -2.73 6.30
N ALA A 79 -5.65 -2.39 7.53
CA ALA A 79 -5.57 -1.01 8.01
C ALA A 79 -4.53 -0.18 7.23
N ALA A 80 -3.37 -0.77 6.93
CA ALA A 80 -2.35 -0.15 6.09
C ALA A 80 -2.86 0.11 4.67
N TYR A 81 -3.52 -0.87 4.04
CA TYR A 81 -4.17 -0.72 2.73
C TYR A 81 -5.21 0.41 2.74
N SER A 82 -6.07 0.45 3.75
CA SER A 82 -7.11 1.48 3.88
C SER A 82 -6.52 2.89 3.99
N THR A 83 -5.41 3.02 4.74
CA THR A 83 -4.64 4.26 4.82
C THR A 83 -4.07 4.64 3.45
N LEU A 84 -3.38 3.72 2.77
CA LEU A 84 -2.84 3.96 1.43
C LEU A 84 -3.91 4.43 0.45
N TRP A 85 -5.08 3.76 0.43
CA TRP A 85 -6.21 4.12 -0.42
C TRP A 85 -6.66 5.57 -0.17
N LYS A 86 -6.89 5.92 1.10
CA LYS A 86 -7.33 7.26 1.50
C LYS A 86 -6.33 8.34 1.08
N TYR A 87 -5.04 8.14 1.34
CA TYR A 87 -4.01 9.13 1.03
C TYR A 87 -3.75 9.26 -0.48
N HIS A 88 -3.82 8.16 -1.22
CA HIS A 88 -3.71 8.22 -2.67
C HIS A 88 -4.79 9.14 -3.26
N TRP A 89 -6.04 8.96 -2.88
CA TRP A 89 -7.13 9.79 -3.41
C TRP A 89 -7.06 11.24 -2.96
N ARG A 90 -6.57 11.53 -1.76
CA ARG A 90 -6.25 12.92 -1.36
C ARG A 90 -5.21 13.55 -2.29
N CYS A 91 -4.16 12.82 -2.65
CA CYS A 91 -3.15 13.34 -3.58
C CYS A 91 -3.71 13.55 -4.99
N VAL A 92 -4.58 12.66 -5.47
CA VAL A 92 -5.13 12.71 -6.82
C VAL A 92 -6.25 13.74 -6.98
N ILE A 93 -7.12 13.86 -5.98
CA ILE A 93 -8.31 14.72 -6.02
C ILE A 93 -8.03 16.10 -5.42
N ASP A 94 -7.41 16.13 -4.25
CA ASP A 94 -7.17 17.37 -3.49
C ASP A 94 -5.80 17.99 -3.83
N GLU A 95 -5.05 17.38 -4.76
CA GLU A 95 -3.72 17.80 -5.21
C GLU A 95 -2.69 17.94 -4.06
N GLU A 96 -2.92 17.25 -2.94
CA GLU A 96 -2.01 17.21 -1.81
C GLU A 96 -0.72 16.43 -2.17
N PRO A 97 0.45 16.85 -1.65
CA PRO A 97 1.69 16.12 -1.90
C PRO A 97 1.67 14.75 -1.21
N TRP A 98 2.22 13.74 -1.88
CA TRP A 98 2.45 12.44 -1.25
C TRP A 98 3.54 12.56 -0.18
N ILE A 99 3.15 12.37 1.08
CA ILE A 99 4.08 12.32 2.21
C ILE A 99 3.99 10.92 2.83
N ALA A 100 4.95 10.06 2.50
CA ALA A 100 5.03 8.69 3.07
C ALA A 100 5.00 8.72 4.61
N PHE A 101 5.65 9.72 5.20
CA PHE A 101 5.74 9.92 6.65
C PHE A 101 4.41 10.31 7.33
N CYS A 102 3.45 10.90 6.61
CA CYS A 102 2.16 11.32 7.20
C CYS A 102 1.13 10.19 7.29
N CYS A 103 1.39 9.03 6.67
CA CYS A 103 0.55 7.84 6.84
C CYS A 103 0.77 7.15 8.21
N TYR A 104 1.80 7.54 8.96
CA TYR A 104 2.13 7.01 10.29
C TYR A 104 1.23 7.54 11.42
N GLN A 105 0.70 8.76 11.31
CA GLN A 105 0.06 9.44 12.45
C GLN A 105 -1.45 9.18 12.60
N HIS A 106 -2.07 8.44 11.66
CA HIS A 106 -3.49 8.10 11.70
C HIS A 106 -3.78 6.58 11.71
N GLY A 107 -2.77 5.74 11.93
CA GLY A 107 -2.98 4.34 12.29
C GLY A 107 -3.57 4.22 13.70
N PRO A 108 -4.32 3.14 14.01
CA PRO A 108 -4.97 2.99 15.30
C PRO A 108 -3.92 3.01 16.40
N SER A 109 -4.06 3.99 17.30
CA SER A 109 -3.37 4.01 18.58
C SER A 109 -3.59 2.65 19.25
N ARG A 110 -2.50 1.90 19.47
CA ARG A 110 -2.51 0.68 20.30
C ARG A 110 -3.04 1.03 21.70
N PRO A 111 -3.74 0.08 22.36
CA PRO A 111 -4.39 0.29 23.65
C PRO A 111 -3.44 0.71 24.77
#